data_AF-T0L8U0-F1
#
_entry.id   AF-T0L8U0-F1
#
_cell.length_a   1.000
_cell.length_b   1.000
_cell.length_c   1.000
_cell.angle_alpha   90.00
_cell.angle_beta   90.00
_cell.angle_gamma   90.00
#
_symmetry.space_group_name_H-M   'P 1'
#
loop_
_entity.id
_entity.type
_entity.pdbx_description
1 polymer ?
#
loop_
_entity_poly.entity_id
_entity_poly.type
_entity_poly.pdbx_seq_one_letter_code
_entity_poly.pdbx_strand_id
1 'polypeptide(L)'
;MQVIVSLDEKLNPTYYGLINESNSLIDRWDSINSNLHTFKVPKIFLIGTKKKLVKIGETLKKLQGDYLNWQEKTANFFLKPQYKFETGTGSDLAFSHWTDVLFYRLMHLELIMQLIVYNYNGRYELIDNRLNFLLALIAVALGLAGLVVSLVAIL
;
A
#
# COMPACT_ATOMS: atom_id res chain seq x y z
N MET A 1 6.31 18.67 36.48
CA MET A 1 7.62 18.11 36.08
C MET A 1 7.37 17.28 34.83
N GLN A 2 7.90 17.66 33.66
CA GLN A 2 7.81 16.81 32.47
C GLN A 2 8.84 15.69 32.62
N VAL A 3 8.38 14.44 32.62
CA VAL A 3 9.26 13.28 32.59
C VAL A 3 9.72 13.12 31.14
N ILE A 4 10.99 13.43 30.87
CA ILE A 4 11.60 13.16 29.57
C ILE A 4 11.99 11.68 29.55
N VAL A 5 11.30 10.90 28.73
CA VAL A 5 11.58 9.48 28.53
C VAL A 5 12.40 9.35 27.25
N SER A 6 13.72 9.16 27.38
CA SER A 6 14.62 8.93 26.24
C SER A 6 15.12 7.48 26.23
N LEU A 7 15.24 6.90 25.03
CA LEU A 7 15.90 5.62 24.81
C LEU A 7 17.22 5.90 24.08
N ASP A 8 18.33 5.36 24.57
CA ASP A 8 19.60 5.51 23.88
C ASP A 8 19.66 4.56 22.68
N GLU A 9 20.00 5.09 21.51
CA GLU A 9 20.03 4.34 20.25
C GLU A 9 21.14 3.28 20.23
N LYS A 10 22.30 3.57 20.80
CA LYS A 10 23.44 2.64 20.83
C LYS A 10 23.17 1.45 21.74
N LEU A 11 22.42 1.66 22.82
CA LEU A 11 22.02 0.61 23.76
C LEU A 11 20.84 -0.23 23.24
N ASN A 12 20.05 0.30 22.29
CA ASN A 12 18.83 -0.33 21.79
C ASN A 12 18.81 -0.51 20.26
N PRO A 13 19.87 -1.07 19.63
CA PRO A 13 20.01 -1.10 18.19
C PRO A 13 18.90 -1.89 17.49
N THR A 14 18.36 -2.94 18.13
CA THR A 14 17.26 -3.73 17.58
C THR A 14 15.99 -2.89 17.44
N TYR A 15 15.63 -2.14 18.47
CA TYR A 15 14.44 -1.27 18.45
C TYR A 15 14.58 -0.21 17.36
N TYR A 16 15.69 0.52 17.34
CA TYR A 16 15.92 1.55 16.33
C TYR A 16 16.06 0.98 14.91
N GLY A 17 16.59 -0.22 14.76
CA GLY A 17 16.54 -0.97 13.50
C GLY A 17 15.11 -1.16 12.99
N LEU A 18 14.19 -1.61 13.85
CA LEU A 18 12.76 -1.74 13.49
C LEU A 18 12.13 -0.39 13.14
N ILE A 19 12.46 0.67 13.89
CA ILE A 19 11.96 2.02 13.59
C ILE A 19 12.46 2.52 12.23
N ASN A 20 13.75 2.36 11.94
CA ASN A 20 14.36 2.80 10.69
C ASN A 20 13.82 2.00 9.49
N GLU A 21 13.67 0.68 9.63
CA GLU A 21 12.98 -0.15 8.63
C GLU A 21 11.55 0.34 8.41
N SER A 22 10.80 0.66 9.49
CA SER A 22 9.43 1.18 9.39
C SER A 22 9.35 2.52 8.67
N ASN A 23 10.29 3.44 8.90
CA ASN A 23 10.35 4.72 8.20
C ASN A 23 10.56 4.51 6.69
N SER A 24 11.49 3.62 6.32
CA SER A 24 11.73 3.27 4.92
C SER A 24 10.50 2.66 4.25
N LEU A 25 9.71 1.84 4.96
CA LEU A 25 8.45 1.30 4.46
C LEU A 25 7.43 2.41 4.21
N ILE A 26 7.28 3.36 5.15
CA ILE A 26 6.37 4.52 4.99
C ILE A 26 6.74 5.35 3.77
N ASP A 27 8.02 5.72 3.61
CA ASP A 27 8.47 6.54 2.47
C ASP A 27 8.16 5.86 1.12
N ARG A 28 8.37 4.53 1.06
CA ARG A 28 8.06 3.75 -0.14
C ARG A 28 6.56 3.61 -0.36
N TRP A 29 5.76 3.50 0.70
CA TRP A 29 4.30 3.52 0.60
C TRP A 29 3.77 4.85 0.08
N ASP A 30 4.28 5.97 0.58
CA ASP A 30 3.92 7.30 0.13
C ASP A 30 4.24 7.51 -1.35
N SER A 31 5.39 7.00 -1.81
CA SER A 31 5.76 7.01 -3.22
C SER A 31 4.75 6.24 -4.09
N ILE A 32 4.33 5.03 -3.68
CA ILE A 32 3.30 4.26 -4.39
C ILE A 32 1.95 4.98 -4.36
N ASN A 33 1.55 5.50 -3.20
CA ASN A 33 0.28 6.19 -3.05
C ASN A 33 0.21 7.45 -3.92
N SER A 34 1.30 8.22 -3.98
CA SER A 34 1.43 9.38 -4.87
C SER A 34 1.30 8.98 -6.34
N ASN A 35 1.94 7.88 -6.75
CA ASN A 35 1.79 7.33 -8.10
C ASN A 35 0.34 6.91 -8.41
N LEU A 36 -0.37 6.28 -7.47
CA LEU A 36 -1.77 5.89 -7.64
C LEU A 36 -2.72 7.09 -7.68
N HIS A 37 -2.47 8.11 -6.85
CA HIS A 37 -3.29 9.31 -6.80
C HIS A 37 -3.17 10.12 -8.09
N THR A 38 -1.97 10.18 -8.67
CA THR A 38 -1.70 10.86 -9.94
C THR A 38 -2.05 10.00 -11.17
N PHE A 39 -2.32 8.70 -10.98
CA PHE A 39 -2.67 7.78 -12.07
C PHE A 39 -4.03 8.12 -12.69
N LYS A 40 -4.01 8.64 -13.92
CA LYS A 40 -5.23 8.97 -14.67
C LYS A 40 -5.68 7.80 -15.52
N VAL A 41 -6.95 7.41 -15.36
CA VAL A 41 -7.62 6.47 -16.27
C VAL A 41 -8.26 7.27 -17.41
N PRO A 42 -7.77 7.15 -18.66
CA PRO A 42 -8.36 7.84 -19.81
C PRO A 42 -9.76 7.29 -20.12
N LYS A 43 -10.62 8.11 -20.75
CA LYS A 43 -12.02 7.73 -21.03
C LYS A 43 -12.17 6.77 -22.22
N ILE A 44 -11.29 6.90 -23.23
CA ILE A 44 -11.47 6.24 -24.53
C ILE A 44 -10.23 5.39 -24.89
N PHE A 45 -9.03 5.99 -24.88
CA PHE A 45 -7.81 5.27 -25.24
C PHE A 45 -7.20 4.54 -24.04
N LEU A 46 -7.67 3.31 -23.77
CA LEU A 46 -7.23 2.48 -22.64
C LEU A 46 -5.99 1.61 -22.94
N ILE A 47 -5.43 1.69 -24.14
CA ILE A 47 -4.32 0.84 -24.58
C ILE A 47 -3.11 1.06 -23.67
N GLY A 48 -2.64 -0.01 -23.04
CA GLY A 48 -1.47 0.02 -22.16
C GLY A 48 -1.69 0.63 -20.78
N THR A 49 -2.84 1.26 -20.49
CA THR A 49 -3.17 1.79 -19.16
C THR A 49 -3.18 0.67 -18.11
N LYS A 50 -3.82 -0.46 -18.42
CA LYS A 50 -3.84 -1.64 -17.54
C LYS A 50 -2.42 -2.14 -17.24
N LYS A 51 -1.56 -2.23 -18.26
CA LYS A 51 -0.15 -2.64 -18.09
C LYS A 51 0.63 -1.69 -17.18
N LYS A 52 0.43 -0.37 -17.31
CA LYS A 52 1.06 0.62 -16.43
C LYS A 52 0.59 0.45 -14.98
N LEU A 53 -0.71 0.24 -14.76
CA LEU A 53 -1.24 -0.02 -13.42
C LEU A 53 -0.68 -1.32 -12.84
N VAL A 54 -0.62 -2.41 -13.62
CA VAL A 54 -0.05 -3.69 -13.19
C VAL A 54 1.39 -3.54 -12.67
N LYS A 55 2.23 -2.72 -13.30
CA LYS A 55 3.60 -2.44 -12.80
C LYS A 55 3.60 -1.78 -11.41
N ILE A 56 2.64 -0.90 -11.14
CA ILE A 56 2.45 -0.33 -9.80
C ILE A 56 2.03 -1.45 -8.83
N GLY A 57 1.12 -2.33 -9.25
CA GLY A 57 0.69 -3.50 -8.47
C GLY A 57 1.82 -4.47 -8.12
N GLU A 58 2.76 -4.72 -9.05
CA GLU A 58 3.96 -5.53 -8.80
C GLU A 58 4.87 -4.90 -7.74
N THR A 59 5.03 -3.57 -7.81
CA THR A 59 5.81 -2.81 -6.83
C THR A 59 5.16 -2.86 -5.44
N LEU A 60 3.83 -2.71 -5.39
CA LEU A 60 3.00 -2.85 -4.18
C LEU A 60 3.14 -4.25 -3.58
N LYS A 61 3.06 -5.30 -4.39
CA LYS A 61 3.21 -6.69 -3.94
C LYS A 61 4.59 -6.95 -3.32
N LYS A 62 5.66 -6.44 -3.93
CA LYS A 62 7.01 -6.56 -3.37
C LYS A 62 7.12 -5.86 -2.02
N LEU A 63 6.62 -4.63 -1.92
CA LEU A 63 6.65 -3.86 -0.69
C LEU A 63 5.77 -4.46 0.42
N GLN A 64 4.68 -5.14 0.06
CA GLN A 64 3.89 -5.92 1.01
C GLN A 64 4.71 -7.09 1.60
N GLY A 65 5.52 -7.77 0.78
CA GLY A 65 6.47 -8.78 1.27
C GLY A 65 7.49 -8.21 2.25
N ASP A 66 8.06 -7.03 1.94
CA ASP A 66 8.99 -6.35 2.84
C ASP A 66 8.31 -5.95 4.17
N TYR A 67 7.06 -5.49 4.12
CA TYR A 67 6.24 -5.21 5.31
C TYR A 67 5.99 -6.46 6.16
N LEU A 68 5.62 -7.59 5.55
CA LEU A 68 5.37 -8.83 6.29
C LEU A 68 6.64 -9.32 7.01
N ASN A 69 7.79 -9.22 6.36
CA ASN A 69 9.08 -9.55 7.00
C ASN A 69 9.37 -8.63 8.20
N TRP A 70 9.11 -7.32 8.05
CA TRP A 70 9.27 -6.36 9.14
C TRP A 70 8.27 -6.61 10.29
N GLN A 71 7.02 -6.94 9.96
CA GLN A 71 5.97 -7.29 10.91
C GLN A 71 6.38 -8.52 11.73
N GLU A 72 6.93 -9.55 11.09
CA GLU A 72 7.42 -10.75 11.77
C GLU A 72 8.57 -10.42 12.75
N LYS A 73 9.56 -9.63 12.32
CA LYS A 73 10.65 -9.17 13.21
C LYS A 73 10.11 -8.38 14.41
N THR A 74 9.12 -7.52 14.16
CA THR A 74 8.46 -6.69 15.18
C THR A 74 7.67 -7.55 16.16
N ALA A 75 6.91 -8.53 15.68
CA ALA A 75 6.19 -9.48 16.52
C ALA A 75 7.16 -10.29 17.41
N ASN A 76 8.27 -10.76 16.85
CA ASN A 76 9.31 -11.45 17.61
C ASN A 76 9.93 -10.55 18.70
N PHE A 77 10.12 -9.26 18.41
CA PHE A 77 10.57 -8.29 19.40
C PHE A 77 9.54 -8.10 20.54
N PHE A 78 8.24 -8.03 20.24
CA PHE A 78 7.21 -7.94 21.29
C PHE A 78 7.15 -9.18 22.19
N LEU A 79 7.44 -10.37 21.67
CA LEU A 79 7.49 -11.59 22.47
C LEU A 79 8.69 -11.62 23.43
N LYS A 80 9.80 -10.95 23.06
CA LYS A 80 11.04 -10.91 23.84
C LYS A 80 11.65 -9.50 23.77
N PRO A 81 11.02 -8.51 24.42
CA PRO A 81 11.45 -7.13 24.31
C PRO A 81 12.81 -6.93 24.97
N GLN A 82 13.74 -6.34 24.24
CA GLN A 82 15.10 -6.09 24.69
C GLN A 82 15.33 -4.58 24.80
N TYR A 83 14.80 -3.99 25.87
CA TYR A 83 15.04 -2.58 26.18
C TYR A 83 16.13 -2.43 27.24
N LYS A 84 17.02 -1.47 27.02
CA LYS A 84 18.02 -0.99 27.97
C LYS A 84 17.74 0.47 28.28
N PHE A 85 17.33 0.72 29.52
CA PHE A 85 17.09 2.06 30.04
C PHE A 85 18.25 2.50 30.94
N GLU A 86 18.55 3.79 30.95
CA GLU A 86 19.53 4.36 31.87
C GLU A 86 19.00 4.33 33.31
N THR A 87 19.89 4.10 34.27
CA THR A 87 19.56 4.10 35.71
C THR A 87 18.92 5.43 36.12
N GLY A 88 17.73 5.39 36.73
CA GLY A 88 17.01 6.56 37.21
C GLY A 88 15.89 7.07 36.29
N THR A 89 15.74 6.52 35.08
CA THR A 89 14.48 6.66 34.33
C THR A 89 13.41 5.74 34.93
N GLY A 90 12.16 6.21 34.98
CA GLY A 90 11.04 5.35 35.37
C GLY A 90 10.88 4.22 34.36
N SER A 91 11.56 3.10 34.60
CA SER A 91 11.76 2.00 33.64
C SER A 91 10.45 1.46 33.09
N ASP A 92 9.41 1.41 33.91
CA ASP A 92 8.12 0.85 33.53
C ASP A 92 7.36 1.80 32.60
N LEU A 93 7.39 3.11 32.89
CA LEU A 93 6.81 4.13 32.01
C LEU A 93 7.58 4.20 30.68
N ALA A 94 8.90 4.09 30.74
CA ALA A 94 9.75 4.07 29.55
C ALA A 94 9.47 2.84 28.68
N PHE A 95 9.38 1.67 29.29
CA PHE A 95 9.00 0.43 28.63
C PHE A 95 7.64 0.54 27.94
N SER A 96 6.61 1.01 28.65
CA SER A 96 5.27 1.19 28.08
C SER A 96 5.33 2.13 26.88
N HIS A 97 5.92 3.33 27.07
CA HIS A 97 5.98 4.34 26.02
C HIS A 97 6.60 3.82 24.72
N TRP A 98 7.78 3.20 24.79
CA TRP A 98 8.48 2.74 23.59
C TRP A 98 7.84 1.50 22.96
N THR A 99 7.17 0.66 23.77
CA THR A 99 6.36 -0.44 23.27
C THR A 99 5.13 0.09 22.52
N ASP A 100 4.44 1.07 23.09
CA ASP A 100 3.26 1.71 22.50
C ASP A 100 3.60 2.43 21.18
N VAL A 101 4.76 3.09 21.10
CA VAL A 101 5.24 3.72 19.86
C VAL A 101 5.43 2.69 18.75
N LEU A 102 6.06 1.55 19.03
CA LEU A 102 6.26 0.49 18.05
C LEU A 102 4.92 -0.17 17.65
N PHE A 103 4.02 -0.36 18.62
CA PHE A 103 2.69 -0.90 18.37
C PHE A 103 1.85 0.03 17.49
N TYR A 104 1.87 1.33 17.78
CA TYR A 104 1.23 2.34 16.95
C TYR A 104 1.77 2.30 15.51
N ARG A 105 3.10 2.17 15.34
CA ARG A 105 3.71 2.04 14.02
C ARG A 105 3.24 0.80 13.26
N LEU A 106 3.13 -0.34 13.94
CA LEU A 106 2.58 -1.57 13.36
C LEU A 106 1.16 -1.33 12.83
N MET A 107 0.27 -0.82 13.68
CA MET A 107 -1.12 -0.52 13.31
C MET A 107 -1.23 0.49 12.17
N HIS A 108 -0.39 1.53 12.20
CA HIS A 108 -0.40 2.59 11.20
C HIS A 108 0.05 2.09 9.82
N LEU A 109 1.12 1.30 9.77
CA LEU A 109 1.61 0.70 8.52
C LEU A 109 0.60 -0.28 7.92
N GLU A 110 -0.07 -1.08 8.75
CA GLU A 110 -1.13 -1.99 8.30
C GLU A 110 -2.29 -1.20 7.66
N LEU A 111 -2.76 -0.14 8.32
CA LEU A 111 -3.84 0.70 7.82
C LEU A 111 -3.48 1.35 6.47
N ILE A 112 -2.28 1.93 6.37
CA ILE A 112 -1.79 2.54 5.12
C ILE A 112 -1.74 1.52 3.99
N MET A 113 -1.20 0.32 4.26
CA MET A 113 -1.11 -0.74 3.27
C MET A 113 -2.51 -1.13 2.76
N GLN A 114 -3.47 -1.35 3.66
CA GLN A 114 -4.85 -1.69 3.29
C GLN A 114 -5.49 -0.60 2.41
N LEU A 115 -5.31 0.68 2.78
CA LEU A 115 -5.81 1.82 2.00
C LEU A 115 -5.21 1.86 0.59
N ILE A 116 -3.90 1.67 0.46
CA ILE A 116 -3.19 1.66 -0.84
C ILE A 116 -3.69 0.51 -1.71
N VAL A 117 -3.85 -0.69 -1.14
CA VAL A 117 -4.40 -1.86 -1.85
C VAL A 117 -5.83 -1.58 -2.32
N TYR A 118 -6.67 -1.01 -1.45
CA TYR A 118 -8.04 -0.62 -1.80
C TYR A 118 -8.05 0.37 -2.97
N ASN A 119 -7.24 1.43 -2.91
CA ASN A 119 -7.13 2.43 -3.96
C ASN A 119 -6.63 1.84 -5.29
N TYR A 120 -5.64 0.94 -5.23
CA TYR A 120 -5.15 0.21 -6.40
C TYR A 120 -6.27 -0.62 -7.05
N ASN A 121 -6.99 -1.42 -6.27
CA ASN A 121 -8.08 -2.25 -6.76
C ASN A 121 -9.21 -1.43 -7.38
N GLY A 122 -9.60 -0.32 -6.73
CA GLY A 122 -10.61 0.58 -7.29
C GLY A 122 -10.19 1.20 -8.64
N ARG A 123 -8.91 1.50 -8.83
CA ARG A 123 -8.39 1.94 -10.14
C ARG A 123 -8.38 0.82 -11.17
N TYR A 124 -8.04 -0.40 -10.76
CA TYR A 124 -8.02 -1.56 -11.63
C TYR A 124 -9.42 -1.91 -12.13
N GLU A 125 -10.40 -1.98 -11.24
CA GLU A 125 -11.80 -2.21 -11.57
C GLU A 125 -12.36 -1.11 -12.47
N LEU A 126 -12.02 0.15 -12.23
CA LEU A 126 -12.43 1.26 -13.09
C LEU A 126 -11.91 1.09 -14.54
N ILE A 127 -10.68 0.60 -14.72
CA ILE A 127 -10.12 0.32 -16.04
C ILE A 127 -10.89 -0.82 -16.71
N ASP A 128 -11.13 -1.92 -16.00
CA ASP A 128 -11.81 -3.09 -16.53
C ASP A 128 -13.25 -2.79 -16.91
N ASN A 129 -13.98 -2.03 -16.08
CA ASN A 129 -15.33 -1.58 -16.38
C ASN A 129 -15.40 -0.69 -17.63
N ARG A 130 -14.44 0.22 -17.79
CA ARG A 130 -14.38 1.07 -19.01
C ARG A 130 -14.03 0.26 -20.25
N LEU A 131 -13.14 -0.72 -20.13
CA LEU A 131 -12.80 -1.59 -21.24
C LEU A 131 -14.00 -2.43 -21.68
N ASN A 132 -14.73 -3.00 -20.73
CA ASN A 132 -15.95 -3.75 -21.00
C ASN A 132 -17.04 -2.87 -21.66
N PHE A 133 -17.20 -1.64 -21.19
CA PHE A 133 -18.13 -0.68 -21.79
C PHE A 133 -17.76 -0.34 -23.25
N LEU A 134 -16.48 -0.11 -23.54
CA LEU A 134 -16.02 0.16 -24.92
C LEU A 134 -16.23 -1.06 -25.83
N LEU A 135 -15.94 -2.27 -25.32
CA LEU A 135 -16.20 -3.51 -26.06
C LEU A 135 -17.70 -3.68 -26.36
N ALA A 136 -18.58 -3.37 -25.41
CA ALA A 136 -20.02 -3.41 -25.61
C ALA A 136 -20.47 -2.41 -26.69
N LEU A 137 -19.96 -1.18 -26.68
CA LEU A 137 -20.26 -0.18 -27.72
C LEU A 137 -19.82 -0.65 -29.11
N ILE A 138 -18.62 -1.22 -29.23
CA ILE A 138 -18.11 -1.77 -30.49
C ILE A 138 -18.99 -2.94 -30.96
N ALA A 139 -19.38 -3.84 -30.05
CA ALA A 139 -20.25 -4.97 -30.37
C ALA A 139 -21.62 -4.51 -30.89
N VAL A 140 -22.23 -3.51 -30.26
CA VAL A 140 -23.50 -2.92 -30.73
C VAL A 140 -23.33 -2.28 -32.11
N ALA A 141 -22.27 -1.51 -32.33
CA ALA A 141 -22.01 -0.87 -33.62
C ALA A 141 -21.82 -1.90 -34.75
N LEU A 142 -21.06 -2.97 -34.49
CA LEU A 142 -20.87 -4.07 -35.45
C LEU A 142 -22.17 -4.85 -35.69
N GLY A 143 -22.99 -5.08 -34.65
CA GLY A 143 -24.29 -5.71 -34.79
C GLY A 143 -25.25 -4.91 -35.67
N LEU A 144 -25.30 -3.58 -35.47
CA LEU A 144 -26.09 -2.68 -36.31
C LEU A 144 -25.57 -2.64 -37.75
N ALA A 145 -24.25 -2.58 -37.96
CA ALA A 145 -23.66 -2.65 -39.30
C ALA A 145 -24.01 -3.98 -40.00
N GLY A 146 -23.93 -5.09 -39.28
CA GLY A 146 -24.36 -6.41 -39.77
C GLY A 146 -25.83 -6.42 -40.18
N LEU A 147 -26.71 -5.85 -39.36
CA LEU A 147 -28.14 -5.73 -39.68
C LEU A 147 -28.39 -4.88 -40.94
N VAL A 148 -27.70 -3.76 -41.11
CA VAL A 148 -27.78 -2.93 -42.32
C VAL A 148 -27.33 -3.71 -43.55
N VAL A 149 -26.19 -4.41 -43.47
CA VAL A 149 -25.69 -5.25 -44.57
C VAL A 149 -26.69 -6.35 -44.92
N SER A 150 -27.27 -7.02 -43.93
CA SER A 150 -28.30 -8.04 -44.15
C SER A 150 -29.56 -7.48 -44.80
N LEU A 151 -30.02 -6.29 -44.40
CA LEU A 151 -31.18 -5.64 -45.02
C LEU A 151 -30.92 -5.26 -46.48
N VAL A 152 -29.73 -4.74 -46.80
CA VAL A 152 -29.34 -4.42 -48.18
C VAL A 152 -29.20 -5.68 -49.03
N ALA A 153 -28.74 -6.79 -48.47
CA ALA A 153 -28.59 -8.05 -49.21
C ALA A 153 -29.93 -8.76 -49.51
N ILE A 154 -31.00 -8.42 -48.78
CA ILE A 154 -32.35 -8.99 -48.97
C ILE A 154 -33.21 -8.13 -49.91
N LEU A 155 -32.87 -6.85 -50.06
CA LEU A 155 -33.46 -5.90 -51.02
C LEU A 155 -32.91 -6.12 -52.44
#